data_AF-A0A519Y7N4-F1
#
_entry.id   AF-A0A519Y7N4-F1
#
_cell.length_a   1.000
_cell.length_b   1.000
_cell.length_c   1.000
_cell.angle_alpha   90.00
_cell.angle_beta   90.00
_cell.angle_gamma   90.00
#
_symmetry.space_group_name_H-M   'P 1'
#
loop_
_entity.id
_entity.type
_entity.pdbx_description
1 polymer ?
#
loop_
_entity_poly.entity_id
_entity_poly.type
_entity_poly.pdbx_seq_one_letter_code
_entity_poly.pdbx_strand_id
1 'polypeptide(L)'
;MARYFVPFGQLRRQPTIVVDSTGLGAVLTLAHWRGAATPAALRDDTSAGSCLRALHAPTTPGLEARAVTANHFDIDGFIGVWALLNPELALAHEPLLRLTATLGDFRELDYQHPLADHALR
;
A
#
# COMPACT_ATOMS: atom_id res chain seq x y z
N MET A 1 -10.98 7.25 13.22
CA MET A 1 -12.02 6.46 12.54
C MET A 1 -11.33 5.47 11.60
N ALA A 2 -11.70 4.19 11.62
CA ALA A 2 -11.05 3.16 10.80
C ALA A 2 -11.36 3.31 9.30
N ARG A 3 -10.37 3.00 8.44
CA ARG A 3 -10.55 2.82 6.99
C ARG A 3 -11.23 1.48 6.70
N TYR A 4 -11.79 1.33 5.50
CA TYR A 4 -12.46 0.10 5.05
C TYR A 4 -12.21 -0.15 3.57
N PHE A 5 -12.28 -1.43 3.18
CA PHE A 5 -12.16 -1.82 1.78
C PHE A 5 -13.50 -1.65 1.05
N VAL A 6 -13.44 -1.19 -0.19
CA VAL A 6 -14.57 -1.22 -1.14
C VAL A 6 -14.19 -1.98 -2.41
N PRO A 7 -15.10 -2.71 -3.05
CA PRO A 7 -14.82 -3.31 -4.35
C PRO A 7 -14.43 -2.26 -5.39
N PHE A 8 -13.47 -2.57 -6.28
CA PHE A 8 -12.94 -1.62 -7.26
C PHE A 8 -14.00 -0.96 -8.15
N GLY A 9 -15.06 -1.71 -8.52
CA GLY A 9 -16.19 -1.16 -9.28
C GLY A 9 -16.96 -0.03 -8.56
N GLN A 10 -16.70 0.20 -7.28
CA GLN A 10 -17.32 1.26 -6.47
C GLN A 10 -16.43 2.49 -6.27
N LEU A 11 -15.20 2.51 -6.83
CA LEU A 11 -14.21 3.57 -6.65
C LEU A 11 -14.74 4.99 -6.84
N ARG A 12 -15.67 5.20 -7.80
CA ARG A 12 -16.23 6.52 -8.13
C ARG A 12 -17.44 6.94 -7.30
N ARG A 13 -17.86 6.13 -6.33
CA ARG A 13 -19.04 6.42 -5.50
C ARG A 13 -18.70 7.30 -4.29
N GLN A 14 -17.42 7.45 -3.98
CA GLN A 14 -16.92 8.16 -2.81
C GLN A 14 -15.41 8.44 -2.93
N PRO A 15 -14.85 9.39 -2.16
CA PRO A 15 -13.41 9.53 -2.02
C PRO A 15 -12.76 8.20 -1.63
N THR A 16 -11.91 7.69 -2.52
CA THR A 16 -11.29 6.36 -2.39
C THR A 16 -9.80 6.44 -2.70
N ILE A 17 -8.99 5.82 -1.84
CA ILE A 17 -7.57 5.58 -2.08
C ILE A 17 -7.45 4.32 -2.93
N VAL A 18 -6.73 4.41 -4.04
CA VAL A 18 -6.34 3.25 -4.85
C VAL A 18 -4.96 2.79 -4.44
N VAL A 19 -4.84 1.49 -4.16
CA VAL A 19 -3.58 0.81 -3.90
C VAL A 19 -3.27 -0.11 -5.07
N ASP A 20 -2.00 -0.12 -5.47
CA ASP A 20 -1.41 -1.05 -6.44
C ASP A 20 -2.20 -1.17 -7.75
N SER A 21 -2.79 -0.06 -8.18
CA SER A 21 -3.66 -0.02 -9.34
C SER A 21 -3.67 1.39 -9.91
N THR A 22 -4.27 1.51 -11.09
CA THR A 22 -4.63 2.81 -11.67
C THR A 22 -6.15 2.97 -11.66
N GLY A 23 -6.65 4.18 -11.45
CA GLY A 23 -8.10 4.41 -11.40
C GLY A 23 -8.46 5.87 -11.58
N LEU A 24 -9.11 6.19 -12.71
CA LEU A 24 -9.72 7.49 -12.93
C LEU A 24 -10.81 7.74 -11.88
N GLY A 25 -10.57 8.72 -10.99
CA GLY A 25 -11.47 9.09 -9.90
C GLY A 25 -10.97 8.78 -8.49
N ALA A 26 -9.79 8.17 -8.34
CA ALA A 26 -9.15 8.02 -7.03
C ALA A 26 -8.71 9.40 -6.50
N VAL A 27 -8.90 9.64 -5.20
CA VAL A 27 -8.43 10.88 -4.56
C VAL A 27 -6.94 10.81 -4.19
N LEU A 28 -6.42 9.59 -4.03
CA LEU A 28 -5.01 9.29 -3.84
C LEU A 28 -4.70 7.95 -4.50
N THR A 29 -3.60 7.89 -5.24
CA THR A 29 -3.06 6.65 -5.81
C THR A 29 -1.75 6.31 -5.10
N LEU A 30 -1.61 5.07 -4.65
CA LEU A 30 -0.42 4.53 -4.00
C LEU A 30 -0.03 3.24 -4.71
N ALA A 31 0.79 3.41 -5.74
CA ALA A 31 1.20 2.32 -6.62
C ALA A 31 2.64 2.54 -7.12
N HIS A 32 3.42 1.47 -7.22
CA HIS A 32 4.83 1.52 -7.66
C HIS A 32 5.01 1.51 -9.20
N TRP A 33 4.01 1.03 -9.95
CA TRP A 33 4.09 0.87 -11.40
C TRP A 33 4.43 2.18 -12.11
N ARG A 34 5.22 2.07 -13.19
CA ARG A 34 5.59 3.21 -14.03
C ARG A 34 4.34 3.92 -14.55
N GLY A 35 4.26 5.23 -14.29
CA GLY A 35 3.15 6.07 -14.74
C GLY A 35 1.96 6.14 -13.78
N ALA A 36 2.00 5.45 -12.63
CA ALA A 36 1.05 5.66 -11.56
C ALA A 36 1.08 7.12 -11.07
N ALA A 37 -0.09 7.66 -10.72
CA ALA A 37 -0.25 9.02 -10.20
C ALA A 37 0.16 9.15 -8.71
N THR A 38 1.07 8.29 -8.24
CA THR A 38 1.60 8.32 -6.88
C THR A 38 2.40 9.62 -6.66
N PRO A 39 2.05 10.44 -5.66
CA PRO A 39 2.79 11.66 -5.34
C PRO A 39 4.27 11.37 -5.16
N ALA A 40 5.14 12.25 -5.66
CA ALA A 40 6.59 12.00 -5.70
C ALA A 40 7.19 11.66 -4.32
N ALA A 41 6.71 12.32 -3.26
CA ALA A 41 7.16 12.07 -1.89
C ALA A 41 6.78 10.67 -1.36
N LEU A 42 5.76 10.03 -1.95
CA LEU A 42 5.23 8.74 -1.52
C LEU A 42 5.67 7.59 -2.41
N ARG A 43 6.40 7.84 -3.50
CA ARG A 43 6.90 6.77 -4.38
C ARG A 43 7.86 5.88 -3.62
N ASP A 44 7.74 4.59 -3.82
CA ASP A 44 8.60 3.55 -3.28
C ASP A 44 8.72 2.45 -4.35
N ASP A 45 9.62 1.48 -4.14
CA ASP A 45 9.83 0.38 -5.09
C ASP A 45 8.66 -0.62 -5.06
N THR A 46 7.84 -0.58 -4.00
CA THR A 46 6.63 -1.39 -3.80
C THR A 46 5.41 -0.52 -3.48
N SER A 47 4.22 -0.95 -3.86
CA SER A 47 2.96 -0.27 -3.56
C SER A 47 2.66 -0.25 -2.06
N ALA A 48 3.01 -1.31 -1.33
CA ALA A 48 3.02 -1.36 0.12
C ALA A 48 3.97 -0.32 0.72
N GLY A 49 5.19 -0.19 0.17
CA GLY A 49 6.15 0.83 0.57
C GLY A 49 5.58 2.24 0.41
N SER A 50 4.86 2.50 -0.69
CA SER A 50 4.13 3.76 -0.89
C SER A 50 3.04 3.99 0.16
N CYS A 51 2.30 2.95 0.53
CA CYS A 51 1.29 3.02 1.59
C CYS A 51 1.93 3.35 2.95
N LEU A 52 3.04 2.69 3.30
CA LEU A 52 3.77 2.93 4.54
C LEU A 52 4.33 4.36 4.61
N ARG A 53 4.90 4.88 3.51
CA ARG A 53 5.31 6.29 3.43
C ARG A 53 4.14 7.24 3.65
N ALA A 54 2.96 6.92 3.10
CA ALA A 54 1.77 7.74 3.30
C ALA A 54 1.34 7.77 4.78
N LEU A 55 1.46 6.67 5.51
CA LEU A 55 1.16 6.62 6.95
C LEU A 55 2.07 7.52 7.79
N HIS A 56 3.33 7.71 7.38
CA HIS A 56 4.25 8.69 7.99
C HIS A 56 3.99 10.14 7.56
N ALA A 57 3.16 10.37 6.54
CA ALA A 57 2.82 11.68 6.00
C ALA A 57 1.31 11.95 6.10
N PRO A 58 0.73 12.05 7.32
CA PRO A 58 -0.72 12.11 7.54
C PRO A 58 -1.40 13.32 6.91
N THR A 59 -0.65 14.37 6.56
CA THR A 59 -1.14 15.58 5.90
C THR A 59 -1.17 15.47 4.36
N THR A 60 -0.88 14.29 3.80
CA THR A 60 -0.99 14.03 2.36
C THR A 60 -2.43 14.26 1.88
N PRO A 61 -2.66 15.11 0.88
CA PRO A 61 -4.00 15.28 0.31
C PRO A 61 -4.59 13.96 -0.23
N GLY A 62 -5.83 13.67 0.12
CA GLY A 62 -6.55 12.45 -0.28
C GLY A 62 -6.37 11.27 0.69
N LEU A 63 -5.40 11.33 1.61
CA LEU A 63 -5.17 10.27 2.61
C LEU A 63 -6.25 10.23 3.70
N GLU A 64 -7.01 11.32 3.86
CA GLU A 64 -8.19 11.41 4.74
C GLU A 64 -9.35 10.52 4.28
N ALA A 65 -9.33 10.05 3.02
CA ALA A 65 -10.32 9.13 2.52
C ALA A 65 -10.32 7.82 3.31
N ARG A 66 -11.53 7.34 3.61
CA ARG A 66 -11.74 6.13 4.41
C ARG A 66 -11.84 4.87 3.57
N ALA A 67 -12.30 4.99 2.33
CA ALA A 67 -12.37 3.85 1.43
C ALA A 67 -11.01 3.59 0.79
N VAL A 68 -10.64 2.33 0.75
CA VAL A 68 -9.44 1.81 0.09
C VAL A 68 -9.89 0.75 -0.90
N THR A 69 -9.27 0.71 -2.07
CA THR A 69 -9.52 -0.33 -3.07
C THR A 69 -8.24 -0.70 -3.79
N ALA A 70 -8.22 -1.89 -4.37
CA ALA A 70 -7.23 -2.33 -5.35
C ALA A 70 -7.95 -3.19 -6.40
N ASN A 71 -7.36 -3.34 -7.60
CA ASN A 71 -7.77 -4.33 -8.59
C ASN A 71 -6.65 -5.31 -8.97
N HIS A 72 -5.45 -5.08 -8.44
CA HIS A 72 -4.31 -5.98 -8.48
C HIS A 72 -4.10 -6.48 -7.05
N PHE A 73 -4.06 -7.80 -6.87
CA PHE A 73 -4.00 -8.45 -5.56
C PHE A 73 -2.95 -9.55 -5.59
N ASP A 74 -1.69 -9.13 -5.68
CA ASP A 74 -0.56 -9.94 -5.24
C ASP A 74 -0.22 -9.63 -3.77
N ILE A 75 0.93 -10.12 -3.30
CA ILE A 75 1.37 -9.92 -1.92
C ILE A 75 1.63 -8.44 -1.62
N ASP A 76 2.20 -7.69 -2.57
CA ASP A 76 2.47 -6.25 -2.40
C ASP A 76 1.18 -5.45 -2.32
N GLY A 77 0.27 -5.62 -3.29
CA GLY A 77 -1.04 -4.97 -3.29
C GLY A 77 -1.88 -5.32 -2.05
N PHE A 78 -1.85 -6.58 -1.61
CA PHE A 78 -2.51 -7.01 -0.37
C PHE A 78 -1.95 -6.29 0.86
N ILE A 79 -0.62 -6.27 1.03
CA ILE A 79 0.02 -5.60 2.17
C ILE A 79 -0.30 -4.10 2.16
N GLY A 80 -0.27 -3.45 1.00
CA GLY A 80 -0.61 -2.04 0.88
C GLY A 80 -2.04 -1.73 1.33
N VAL A 81 -3.03 -2.53 0.87
CA VAL A 81 -4.42 -2.38 1.33
C VAL A 81 -4.53 -2.63 2.84
N TRP A 82 -3.94 -3.72 3.32
CA TRP A 82 -3.98 -4.09 4.74
C TRP A 82 -3.34 -3.00 5.62
N ALA A 83 -2.25 -2.40 5.19
CA ALA A 83 -1.54 -1.34 5.92
C ALA A 83 -2.41 -0.10 6.13
N LEU A 84 -3.17 0.33 5.11
CA LEU A 84 -4.06 1.48 5.24
C LEU A 84 -5.28 1.19 6.14
N LEU A 85 -5.74 -0.05 6.17
CA LEU A 85 -6.82 -0.53 7.05
C LEU A 85 -6.36 -0.68 8.50
N ASN A 86 -5.09 -1.04 8.72
CA ASN A 86 -4.50 -1.35 10.03
C ASN A 86 -3.23 -0.52 10.30
N PRO A 87 -3.31 0.83 10.31
CA PRO A 87 -2.13 1.68 10.27
C PRO A 87 -1.20 1.52 11.48
N GLU A 88 -1.74 1.33 12.68
CA GLU A 88 -0.94 1.14 13.89
C GLU A 88 -0.10 -0.14 13.83
N LEU A 89 -0.71 -1.26 13.41
CA LEU A 89 0.00 -2.52 13.22
C LEU A 89 0.98 -2.46 12.06
N ALA A 90 0.62 -1.75 10.98
CA ALA A 90 1.48 -1.58 9.83
C ALA A 90 2.78 -0.87 10.19
N LEU A 91 2.69 0.22 10.98
CA LEU A 91 3.86 0.95 11.47
C LEU A 91 4.67 0.14 12.48
N ALA A 92 4.00 -0.62 13.36
CA ALA A 92 4.69 -1.49 14.33
C ALA A 92 5.49 -2.63 13.67
N HIS A 93 5.02 -3.12 12.52
CA HIS A 93 5.64 -4.24 11.79
C HIS A 93 6.25 -3.82 10.45
N GLU A 94 6.50 -2.53 10.25
CA GLU A 94 6.93 -1.96 8.97
C GLU A 94 8.14 -2.69 8.35
N PRO A 95 9.22 -3.02 9.10
CA PRO A 95 10.36 -3.72 8.52
C PRO A 95 10.00 -5.10 7.92
N LEU A 96 9.14 -5.86 8.60
CA LEU A 96 8.69 -7.16 8.10
C LEU A 96 7.83 -6.99 6.84
N LEU A 97 6.86 -6.07 6.89
CA LEU A 97 5.93 -5.85 5.79
C LEU A 97 6.64 -5.38 4.51
N ARG A 98 7.70 -4.56 4.64
CA ARG A 98 8.54 -4.17 3.51
C ARG A 98 9.24 -5.37 2.88
N LEU A 99 9.83 -6.25 3.69
CA LEU A 99 10.47 -7.46 3.17
C LEU A 99 9.48 -8.39 2.47
N THR A 100 8.31 -8.60 3.07
CA THR A 100 7.28 -9.45 2.48
C THR A 100 6.74 -8.85 1.18
N ALA A 101 6.58 -7.53 1.09
CA ALA A 101 6.20 -6.85 -0.15
C ALA A 101 7.28 -7.00 -1.24
N THR A 102 8.56 -6.77 -0.91
CA THR A 102 9.68 -6.97 -1.85
C THR A 102 9.75 -8.40 -2.36
N LEU A 103 9.60 -9.39 -1.48
CA LEU A 103 9.53 -10.81 -1.86
C LEU A 103 8.29 -11.09 -2.75
N GLY A 104 7.19 -10.43 -2.43
CA GLY A 104 5.91 -10.50 -3.12
C GLY A 104 5.92 -10.01 -4.55
N ASP A 105 6.73 -9.01 -4.84
CA ASP A 105 6.77 -8.33 -6.14
C ASP A 105 8.01 -8.73 -6.96
N PHE A 106 9.19 -8.74 -6.34
CA PHE A 106 10.47 -9.01 -7.02
C PHE A 106 10.99 -10.44 -6.86
N ARG A 107 10.41 -11.24 -5.95
CA ARG A 107 10.96 -12.55 -5.54
C ARG A 107 12.39 -12.45 -4.97
N GLU A 108 12.71 -11.30 -4.38
CA GLU A 108 14.01 -11.02 -3.76
C GLU A 108 13.89 -10.97 -2.23
N LEU A 109 14.92 -11.47 -1.55
CA LEU A 109 15.02 -11.42 -0.09
C LEU A 109 16.50 -11.44 0.33
N ASP A 110 16.88 -10.52 1.21
CA ASP A 110 18.16 -10.62 1.91
C ASP A 110 18.05 -11.67 3.02
N TYR A 111 18.64 -12.84 2.79
CA TYR A 111 18.69 -13.94 3.76
C TYR A 111 19.44 -13.61 5.05
N GLN A 112 20.25 -12.54 5.08
CA GLN A 112 20.93 -12.09 6.28
C GLN A 112 20.04 -11.20 7.16
N HIS A 113 18.90 -10.74 6.65
CA HIS A 113 17.99 -9.90 7.43
C HIS A 113 17.40 -10.69 8.62
N PRO A 114 17.37 -10.16 9.86
CA PRO A 114 16.87 -10.87 11.04
C PRO A 114 15.42 -11.37 10.96
N LEU A 115 14.65 -10.83 10.01
CA LEU A 115 13.24 -11.15 9.76
C LEU A 115 13.02 -12.01 8.50
N ALA A 116 14.08 -12.43 7.80
CA ALA A 116 13.98 -13.19 6.55
C ALA A 116 13.14 -14.47 6.72
N ASP A 117 13.41 -15.25 7.77
CA ASP A 117 12.65 -16.48 8.08
C ASP A 117 11.16 -16.20 8.36
N HIS A 118 10.83 -15.02 8.90
CA HIS A 118 9.44 -14.66 9.15
C HIS A 118 8.73 -14.22 7.87
N ALA A 119 9.43 -13.55 6.95
CA ALA A 119 8.88 -13.14 5.67
C ALA A 119 8.60 -14.33 4.72
N LEU A 120 9.26 -15.48 4.93
CA LEU A 120 9.13 -16.70 4.12
C LEU A 120 8.04 -17.68 4.60
N ARG A 121 7.45 -17.47 5.78
CA ARG A 121 6.46 -18.38 6.39
C ARG A 121 5.04 -17.98 6.05
#